data_AF-A0A1N7MKV6-F1
#
_entry.id   AF-A0A1N7MKV6-F1
#
_cell.length_a   1.000
_cell.length_b   1.000
_cell.length_c   1.000
_cell.angle_alpha   90.00
_cell.angle_beta   90.00
_cell.angle_gamma   90.00
#
_symmetry.space_group_name_H-M   'P 1'
#
loop_
_entity.id
_entity.type
_entity.pdbx_description
1 polymer ?
#
loop_
_entity_poly.entity_id
_entity_poly.type
_entity_poly.pdbx_seq_one_letter_code
_entity_poly.pdbx_strand_id
1 'polypeptide(L)'
;MLAIFVIKTQYLTSKTYEPFIAGCVASGNATPEQCTCLSDYVHKRYSDNEVQAVMDNRLGDALSQRKVEQDILRGSQLCANEQ
;
A
#
# COMPACT_ATOMS: atom_id res chain seq x y z
N MET A 1 23.69 9.12 -9.21
CA MET A 1 22.74 8.82 -8.12
C MET A 1 21.51 9.74 -8.20
N LEU A 2 20.62 9.54 -9.18
CA LEU A 2 19.38 10.34 -9.32
C LEU A 2 18.09 9.52 -9.16
N ALA A 3 18.19 8.17 -9.19
CA ALA A 3 17.02 7.30 -9.10
C ALA A 3 16.37 7.26 -7.70
N ILE A 4 17.14 7.48 -6.63
CA ILE A 4 16.64 7.40 -5.25
C ILE A 4 15.71 8.60 -4.92
N PHE A 5 15.96 9.77 -5.51
CA PHE A 5 15.16 10.97 -5.27
C PHE A 5 13.79 10.91 -5.93
N VAL A 6 13.67 10.29 -7.11
CA VAL A 6 12.39 10.22 -7.85
C VAL A 6 11.38 9.28 -7.17
N ILE A 7 11.85 8.29 -6.41
CA ILE A 7 10.98 7.37 -5.67
C ILE A 7 10.27 8.11 -4.54
N LYS A 8 10.98 8.95 -3.76
CA LYS A 8 10.38 9.68 -2.63
C LYS A 8 9.37 10.76 -3.05
N THR A 9 9.56 11.43 -4.19
CA THR A 9 8.69 12.54 -4.60
C THR A 9 7.27 12.08 -4.95
N GLN A 10 7.10 10.84 -5.41
CA GLN A 10 5.78 10.32 -5.77
C GLN A 10 4.92 10.03 -4.52
N TYR A 11 5.53 9.54 -3.45
CA TYR A 11 4.84 9.32 -2.17
C TYR A 11 4.51 10.62 -1.44
N LEU A 12 5.37 11.65 -1.57
CA LEU A 12 5.11 12.97 -0.97
C LEU A 12 3.87 13.67 -1.55
N THR A 13 3.46 13.32 -2.77
CA THR A 13 2.22 13.82 -3.40
C THR A 13 1.03 12.88 -3.22
N SER A 14 1.25 11.68 -2.69
CA SER A 14 0.20 10.69 -2.53
C SER A 14 -0.77 11.09 -1.42
N LYS A 15 -2.07 11.10 -1.72
CA LYS A 15 -3.14 11.38 -0.76
C LYS A 15 -3.54 10.14 0.04
N THR A 16 -3.14 8.95 -0.41
CA THR A 16 -3.52 7.66 0.17
C THR A 16 -2.40 6.99 0.94
N TYR A 17 -1.15 7.42 0.77
CA TYR A 17 0.01 6.79 1.41
C TYR A 17 -0.07 6.78 2.95
N GLU A 18 -0.16 7.95 3.57
CA GLU A 18 -0.27 8.07 5.04
C GLU A 18 -1.57 7.47 5.58
N PRO A 19 -2.76 7.73 4.96
CA PRO A 19 -3.99 7.06 5.37
C PRO A 19 -3.95 5.53 5.30
N PHE A 20 -3.27 4.96 4.29
CA PHE A 20 -3.11 3.52 4.16
C PHE A 20 -2.25 2.95 5.31
N ILE A 21 -1.13 3.60 5.64
CA ILE A 21 -0.28 3.21 6.78
C ILE A 21 -1.10 3.27 8.07
N ALA A 22 -1.81 4.38 8.31
CA ALA A 22 -2.64 4.56 9.48
C ALA A 22 -3.72 3.47 9.60
N GLY A 23 -4.39 3.13 8.51
CA GLY A 23 -5.38 2.04 8.47
C GLY A 23 -4.75 0.66 8.75
N CYS A 24 -3.58 0.40 8.17
CA CYS A 24 -2.83 -0.83 8.40
C CYS A 24 -2.43 -0.98 9.88
N VAL A 25 -1.87 0.06 10.49
CA VAL A 25 -1.49 0.06 11.91
C VAL A 25 -2.72 -0.06 12.81
N ALA A 26 -3.82 0.65 12.48
CA ALA A 26 -5.07 0.58 13.22
C ALA A 26 -5.73 -0.81 13.20
N SER A 27 -5.41 -1.66 12.21
CA SER A 27 -5.88 -3.05 12.16
C SER A 27 -5.24 -3.93 13.25
N GLY A 28 -4.14 -3.49 13.87
CA GLY A 28 -3.47 -4.17 14.97
C GLY A 28 -2.66 -5.41 14.59
N ASN A 29 -2.57 -5.74 13.29
CA ASN A 29 -1.95 -6.98 12.81
C ASN A 29 -0.49 -6.82 12.34
N ALA A 30 0.06 -5.60 12.34
CA ALA A 30 1.40 -5.31 11.83
C ALA A 30 2.04 -4.10 12.53
N THR A 31 3.37 -4.03 12.53
CA THR A 31 4.13 -2.88 13.07
C THR A 31 4.08 -1.68 12.11
N PRO A 32 4.41 -0.45 12.59
CA PRO A 32 4.52 0.72 11.72
C PRO A 32 5.47 0.51 10.53
N GLU A 33 6.60 -0.15 10.73
CA GLU A 33 7.59 -0.47 9.70
C GLU A 33 7.01 -1.42 8.64
N GLN A 34 6.31 -2.48 9.07
CA GLN A 34 5.63 -3.43 8.20
C GLN A 34 4.53 -2.75 7.37
N CYS A 35 3.76 -1.86 7.99
CA CYS A 35 2.73 -1.08 7.31
C CYS A 35 3.31 -0.07 6.31
N THR A 36 4.45 0.52 6.62
CA THR A 36 5.19 1.41 5.70
C THR A 36 5.69 0.62 4.49
N CYS A 37 6.30 -0.54 4.71
CA CYS A 37 6.71 -1.44 3.62
C CYS A 37 5.53 -1.87 2.75
N LEU A 38 4.39 -2.18 3.37
CA LEU A 38 3.18 -2.56 2.62
C LEU A 38 2.63 -1.38 1.80
N SER A 39 2.63 -0.17 2.38
CA SER A 39 2.22 1.04 1.67
C SER A 39 3.10 1.29 0.45
N ASP A 40 4.41 1.17 0.60
CA ASP A 40 5.38 1.23 -0.50
C ASP A 40 5.09 0.19 -1.58
N TYR A 41 4.79 -1.05 -1.17
CA TYR A 41 4.50 -2.15 -2.09
C TYR A 41 3.26 -1.88 -2.93
N VAL A 42 2.19 -1.38 -2.30
CA VAL A 42 0.91 -1.09 -2.94
C VAL A 42 1.02 0.13 -3.86
N HIS A 43 1.57 1.24 -3.39
CA HIS A 43 1.68 2.47 -4.16
C HIS A 43 2.72 2.42 -5.29
N LYS A 44 3.56 1.37 -5.37
CA LYS A 44 4.37 1.06 -6.58
C LYS A 44 3.55 0.43 -7.71
N ARG A 45 2.39 -0.14 -7.39
CA ARG A 45 1.57 -0.94 -8.31
C ARG A 45 0.26 -0.27 -8.68
N TYR A 46 -0.30 0.47 -7.74
CA TYR A 46 -1.61 1.09 -7.84
C TYR A 46 -1.46 2.61 -7.75
N SER A 47 -2.22 3.33 -8.57
CA SER A 47 -2.38 4.77 -8.45
C SER A 47 -3.16 5.12 -7.17
N ASP A 48 -3.02 6.35 -6.68
CA ASP A 48 -3.77 6.85 -5.53
C ASP A 48 -5.29 6.61 -5.66
N ASN A 49 -5.86 6.78 -6.85
CA ASN A 49 -7.29 6.56 -7.06
C ASN A 49 -7.68 5.08 -6.89
N GLU A 50 -6.82 4.17 -7.33
CA GLU A 50 -7.02 2.73 -7.14
C GLU A 50 -6.86 2.37 -5.67
N VAL A 51 -5.83 2.87 -4.99
CA VAL A 51 -5.63 2.65 -3.55
C VAL A 51 -6.80 3.22 -2.74
N GLN A 52 -7.30 4.39 -3.09
CA GLN A 52 -8.50 4.96 -2.48
C GLN A 52 -9.71 4.04 -2.67
N ALA A 53 -9.89 3.48 -3.87
CA ALA A 53 -10.95 2.51 -4.13
C ALA A 53 -10.78 1.20 -3.32
N VAL A 54 -9.54 0.75 -3.10
CA VAL A 54 -9.25 -0.38 -2.20
C VAL A 54 -9.65 -0.04 -0.76
N MET A 55 -9.20 1.11 -0.26
CA MET A 55 -9.51 1.57 1.09
C MET A 55 -11.01 1.77 1.33
N ASP A 56 -11.73 2.27 0.33
CA ASP A 56 -13.17 2.48 0.37
C ASP A 56 -13.97 1.18 0.10
N ASN A 57 -13.31 0.07 -0.19
CA ASN A 57 -13.90 -1.20 -0.63
C ASN A 57 -14.82 -1.06 -1.86
N ARG A 58 -14.41 -0.21 -2.83
CA ARG A 58 -15.16 0.13 -4.07
C ARG A 58 -14.53 -0.43 -5.34
N LEU A 59 -13.85 -1.56 -5.25
CA LEU A 59 -13.32 -2.24 -6.44
C LEU A 59 -14.50 -2.78 -7.27
N GLY A 60 -14.69 -2.21 -8.47
CA GLY A 60 -15.92 -2.36 -9.26
C GLY A 60 -16.18 -3.73 -9.87
N ASP A 61 -15.18 -4.61 -9.94
CA ASP A 61 -15.32 -5.97 -10.43
C ASP A 61 -14.60 -7.01 -9.54
N ALA A 62 -15.11 -8.24 -9.54
CA ALA A 62 -14.64 -9.31 -8.68
C ALA A 62 -13.24 -9.84 -9.03
N LEU A 63 -12.75 -9.61 -10.26
CA LEU A 63 -11.39 -10.00 -10.65
C LEU A 63 -10.38 -9.01 -10.09
N SER A 64 -10.69 -7.72 -10.16
CA SER A 64 -9.91 -6.65 -9.54
C SER A 64 -9.83 -6.80 -8.03
N GLN A 65 -10.94 -7.17 -7.36
CA GLN A 65 -10.95 -7.48 -5.93
C GLN A 65 -9.97 -8.60 -5.58
N ARG A 66 -10.08 -9.76 -6.23
CA ARG A 66 -9.18 -10.90 -5.96
C ARG A 66 -7.73 -10.57 -6.23
N LYS A 67 -7.45 -9.80 -7.28
CA LYS A 67 -6.08 -9.40 -7.63
C LYS A 67 -5.49 -8.50 -6.55
N VAL A 68 -6.24 -7.49 -6.11
CA VAL A 68 -5.82 -6.60 -5.02
C VAL A 68 -5.59 -7.39 -3.74
N GLU A 69 -6.50 -8.29 -3.37
CA GLU A 69 -6.34 -9.15 -2.19
C GLU A 69 -5.06 -10.00 -2.27
N GLN A 70 -4.80 -10.61 -3.42
CA GLN A 70 -3.58 -11.39 -3.65
C GLN A 70 -2.31 -10.53 -3.54
N ASP A 71 -2.33 -9.32 -4.10
CA ASP A 71 -1.20 -8.40 -4.03
C ASP A 71 -0.98 -7.89 -2.60
N ILE A 72 -2.03 -7.60 -1.83
CA ILE A 72 -1.93 -7.23 -0.42
C ILE A 72 -1.35 -8.39 0.39
N LEU A 73 -1.88 -9.61 0.23
CA LEU A 73 -1.36 -10.79 0.92
C LEU A 73 0.12 -11.02 0.61
N ARG A 74 0.51 -10.91 -0.66
CA ARG A 74 1.89 -11.05 -1.09
C ARG A 74 2.77 -9.93 -0.52
N GLY A 75 2.29 -8.69 -0.54
CA GLY A 75 2.97 -7.55 0.07
C GLY A 75 3.20 -7.76 1.56
N SER A 76 2.16 -8.17 2.29
CA SER A 76 2.25 -8.45 3.73
C SER A 76 3.27 -9.54 4.04
N GLN A 77 3.32 -10.61 3.25
CA GLN A 77 4.32 -11.68 3.42
C GLN A 77 5.74 -11.18 3.16
N LEU A 78 5.94 -10.33 2.15
CA LEU A 78 7.25 -9.75 1.84
C LEU A 78 7.71 -8.80 2.96
N CYS A 79 6.79 -8.06 3.54
CA CYS A 79 7.06 -7.10 4.61
C CYS A 79 7.11 -7.73 6.00
N ALA A 80 6.78 -9.02 6.16
CA ALA A 80 6.67 -9.66 7.48
C ALA A 80 7.98 -9.65 8.30
N ASN A 81 9.14 -9.54 7.64
CA ASN A 81 10.44 -9.51 8.29
C ASN A 81 11.01 -8.09 8.49
N GLU A 82 10.28 -7.06 8.07
CA GLU A 82 10.66 -5.67 8.35
C GLU A 82 10.38 -5.40 9.84
N GLN A 83 11.40 -4.94 10.56
CA GLN A 83 11.37 -4.68 12.01
C GLN A 83 11.83 -3.26 12.30
#